data_AF-A0A8R1HQN1-F1
#
_entry.id   AF-A0A8R1HQN1-F1
#
_cell.length_a   1.000
_cell.length_b   1.000
_cell.length_c   1.000
_cell.angle_alpha   90.00
_cell.angle_beta   90.00
_cell.angle_gamma   90.00
#
_symmetry.space_group_name_H-M   'P 1'
#
loop_
_entity.id
_entity.type
_entity.pdbx_description
1 polymer ?
#
loop_
_entity_poly.entity_id
_entity_poly.type
_entity_poly.pdbx_seq_one_letter_code
_entity_poly.pdbx_strand_id
1 'polypeptide(L)'
;MENPINKDAENILDTKDLSAALPDVKPEHRPKYVQILQDKSGPRSVDAPNKSPVGLNASSSATDSPPSKDAAADKKPVAKPKSNRNFKKNGAAPNGKRPFRLYLKKQEVVAIPSDLKTRELSISPENVLFFSGPGNYLSALYPSKLVVDGNEYNSVEHYYQACKLYTLINKEAAAELKAAATPIEVKKATKDILKGKVTSQAVSEWKMKDSFAVLKYAITQKFVQNEELKLKLLETGDKILIQTYIGDNFFAVGAGAKYTSVWVTRHLNQSLKVPEEVSAENFKYLPLVAEGKNALGWILMQVRQELRSQSQ
;
A
#
# COMPACT_ATOMS: atom_id res chain seq x y z
N MET A 1 20.87 -2.34 -62.47
CA MET A 1 20.79 -3.46 -61.52
C MET A 1 21.10 -2.86 -60.14
N GLU A 2 20.19 -2.06 -59.59
CA GLU A 2 19.09 -2.46 -58.68
C GLU A 2 19.56 -3.05 -57.32
N ASN A 3 19.72 -2.12 -56.36
CA ASN A 3 19.17 -2.11 -54.98
C ASN A 3 19.71 -3.08 -53.90
N PRO A 4 19.45 -2.83 -52.59
CA PRO A 4 20.34 -2.05 -51.70
C PRO A 4 20.70 -2.80 -50.39
N ILE A 5 21.77 -2.40 -49.70
CA ILE A 5 22.15 -2.99 -48.40
C ILE A 5 21.93 -1.96 -47.28
N ASN A 6 20.93 -2.30 -46.45
CA ASN A 6 20.80 -2.06 -45.01
C ASN A 6 20.41 -0.64 -44.53
N LYS A 7 19.13 -0.30 -44.73
CA LYS A 7 18.32 0.31 -43.67
C LYS A 7 17.78 -0.84 -42.83
N ASP A 8 18.09 -0.87 -41.54
CA ASP A 8 17.30 -1.45 -40.44
C ASP A 8 18.12 -1.36 -39.15
N ALA A 9 18.23 -0.14 -38.63
CA ALA A 9 18.67 0.14 -37.26
C ALA A 9 17.54 0.85 -36.51
N GLU A 10 16.33 0.33 -36.62
CA GLU A 10 15.15 0.74 -35.85
C GLU A 10 14.43 -0.51 -35.35
N ASN A 11 14.81 -0.97 -34.16
CA ASN A 11 13.96 -1.76 -33.27
C ASN A 11 14.57 -1.80 -31.87
N ILE A 12 14.73 -0.61 -31.28
CA ILE A 12 14.74 -0.47 -29.82
C ILE A 12 13.28 -0.29 -29.44
N LEU A 13 12.68 -1.32 -28.86
CA LEU A 13 11.30 -1.34 -28.40
C LEU A 13 11.02 -0.11 -27.54
N ASP A 14 10.21 0.77 -28.12
CA ASP A 14 9.72 2.03 -27.60
C ASP A 14 9.10 1.80 -26.22
N THR A 15 9.69 2.37 -25.17
CA THR A 15 9.20 2.29 -23.77
C THR A 15 7.92 3.12 -23.55
N LYS A 16 7.10 3.31 -24.59
CA LYS A 16 5.90 4.14 -24.59
C LYS A 16 4.66 3.47 -23.99
N ASP A 17 4.68 2.17 -23.72
CA ASP A 17 3.47 1.45 -23.29
C ASP A 17 3.27 1.28 -21.77
N LEU A 18 4.04 2.00 -20.93
CA LEU A 18 3.83 2.02 -19.47
C LEU A 18 3.10 3.28 -18.97
N SER A 19 2.76 4.22 -19.85
CA SER A 19 1.96 5.41 -19.52
C SER A 19 0.44 5.19 -19.56
N ALA A 20 -0.04 4.05 -20.06
CA ALA A 20 -1.47 3.77 -20.24
C ALA A 20 -2.30 3.66 -18.93
N ALA A 21 -1.64 3.68 -17.76
CA ALA A 21 -2.30 3.67 -16.45
C ALA A 21 -2.44 5.07 -15.81
N LEU A 22 -2.09 6.14 -16.53
CA LEU A 22 -2.26 7.53 -16.10
C LEU A 22 -3.00 8.29 -17.22
N PRO A 23 -3.87 9.26 -16.89
CA PRO A 23 -4.74 9.93 -17.86
C PRO A 23 -3.96 10.48 -19.06
N ASP A 24 -4.57 10.39 -20.25
CA ASP A 24 -4.04 10.67 -21.59
C ASP A 24 -3.32 12.02 -21.74
N VAL A 25 -2.08 12.08 -21.27
CA VAL A 25 -1.16 13.18 -21.56
C VAL A 25 0.11 12.55 -22.09
N LYS A 26 0.40 12.84 -23.37
CA LYS A 26 1.60 12.37 -24.08
C LYS A 26 2.85 12.54 -23.20
N PRO A 27 3.83 11.61 -23.24
CA PRO A 27 5.03 11.66 -22.39
C PRO A 27 5.77 12.99 -22.44
N GLU A 28 5.85 13.61 -23.61
CA GLU A 28 6.43 14.94 -23.83
C GLU A 28 5.65 16.12 -23.21
N HIS A 29 4.36 15.94 -22.91
CA HIS A 29 3.48 16.94 -22.30
C HIS A 29 3.29 16.71 -20.79
N ARG A 30 3.85 15.62 -20.23
CA ARG A 30 3.95 15.44 -18.79
C ARG A 30 4.86 16.55 -18.24
N PRO A 31 4.41 17.37 -17.28
CA PRO A 31 5.24 18.43 -16.73
C PRO A 31 6.52 17.83 -16.15
N LYS A 32 7.67 18.08 -16.78
CA LYS A 32 8.97 17.65 -16.23
C LYS A 32 9.17 18.40 -14.93
N TYR A 33 9.33 17.69 -13.82
CA TYR A 33 9.40 18.30 -12.49
C TYR A 33 10.53 19.36 -12.38
N VAL A 34 11.61 19.19 -13.16
CA VAL A 34 12.71 20.16 -13.34
C VAL A 34 12.23 21.51 -13.90
N GLN A 35 11.28 21.53 -14.84
CA GLN A 35 10.73 22.76 -15.42
C GLN A 35 9.91 23.56 -14.40
N ILE A 36 9.18 22.88 -13.51
CA ILE A 36 8.40 23.57 -12.46
C ILE A 36 9.31 24.16 -11.35
N LEU A 37 10.54 23.65 -11.20
CA LEU A 37 11.53 24.26 -10.30
C LEU A 37 12.19 25.50 -10.91
N GLN A 38 12.42 25.51 -12.23
CA GLN A 38 12.98 26.66 -12.95
C GLN A 38 12.01 27.85 -13.00
N ASP A 39 10.71 27.59 -13.14
CA ASP A 39 9.65 28.62 -13.09
C ASP A 39 9.54 29.33 -11.73
N LYS A 40 10.10 28.73 -10.65
CA LYS A 40 10.17 29.36 -9.33
C LYS A 40 11.46 30.17 -9.08
N SER A 41 12.38 30.21 -10.04
CA SER A 41 13.68 30.91 -9.91
C SER A 41 13.79 32.22 -10.72
N GLY A 42 12.70 32.70 -11.31
CA GLY A 42 12.65 34.04 -11.94
C GLY A 42 12.65 35.18 -10.90
N PRO A 43 13.36 36.30 -11.15
CA PRO A 43 13.55 37.35 -10.15
C PRO A 43 12.25 38.09 -9.88
N ARG A 44 11.72 38.02 -8.65
CA ARG A 44 10.66 38.92 -8.19
C ARG A 44 11.27 40.23 -7.70
N SER A 45 10.94 41.30 -8.41
CA SER A 45 11.19 42.69 -8.01
C SER A 45 10.50 43.03 -6.69
N VAL A 46 11.26 43.74 -5.87
CA VAL A 46 10.88 44.47 -4.65
C VAL A 46 9.74 45.46 -4.91
N ASP A 47 8.78 45.54 -3.98
CA ASP A 47 8.31 46.80 -3.40
C ASP A 47 7.44 46.55 -2.14
N ALA A 48 7.80 47.24 -1.05
CA ALA A 48 7.12 47.31 0.26
C ALA A 48 6.12 48.52 0.27
N PRO A 49 5.44 48.98 1.36
CA PRO A 49 5.57 48.63 2.79
C PRO A 49 4.29 48.64 3.71
N ASN A 50 4.40 47.90 4.82
CA ASN A 50 4.19 48.26 6.25
C ASN A 50 2.90 48.95 6.81
N LYS A 51 2.25 48.33 7.81
CA LYS A 51 2.08 48.79 9.23
C LYS A 51 1.09 47.92 10.06
N SER A 52 1.42 47.71 11.34
CA SER A 52 0.65 47.03 12.42
C SER A 52 0.13 48.07 13.46
N PRO A 53 -0.30 47.76 14.72
CA PRO A 53 -1.09 46.66 15.36
C PRO A 53 -2.16 47.18 16.40
N VAL A 54 -2.58 46.34 17.38
CA VAL A 54 -3.25 46.58 18.72
C VAL A 54 -4.73 46.12 18.80
N GLY A 55 -5.28 45.45 19.84
CA GLY A 55 -4.85 45.18 21.23
C GLY A 55 -5.77 44.21 22.03
N LEU A 56 -5.50 44.13 23.35
CA LEU A 56 -5.97 43.20 24.40
C LEU A 56 -7.35 43.54 25.02
N ASN A 57 -8.04 42.55 25.66
CA ASN A 57 -8.41 42.58 27.11
C ASN A 57 -9.21 41.34 27.62
N ALA A 58 -9.30 41.23 28.96
CA ALA A 58 -9.53 40.03 29.78
C ALA A 58 -10.79 40.04 30.70
N SER A 59 -11.06 38.89 31.35
CA SER A 59 -11.80 38.64 32.64
C SER A 59 -13.34 38.86 32.64
N SER A 60 -14.22 38.25 33.46
CA SER A 60 -14.18 37.60 34.79
C SER A 60 -15.42 36.70 35.10
N SER A 61 -15.34 35.93 36.19
CA SER A 61 -16.32 35.09 36.94
C SER A 61 -17.52 35.85 37.59
N ALA A 62 -18.56 35.34 38.27
CA ALA A 62 -18.92 34.06 38.93
C ALA A 62 -20.42 34.03 39.36
N THR A 63 -20.92 32.83 39.75
CA THR A 63 -21.93 32.44 40.78
C THR A 63 -23.39 32.96 40.78
N ASP A 64 -24.38 32.04 40.88
CA ASP A 64 -25.16 31.79 42.12
C ASP A 64 -26.06 30.51 42.07
N SER A 65 -26.43 29.96 43.23
CA SER A 65 -27.43 28.89 43.52
C SER A 65 -28.09 29.25 44.88
N PRO A 66 -28.92 28.45 45.62
CA PRO A 66 -29.73 27.21 45.43
C PRO A 66 -31.20 27.45 45.99
N PRO A 67 -31.95 26.61 46.78
CA PRO A 67 -31.92 25.16 47.13
C PRO A 67 -33.28 24.36 47.29
N SER A 68 -33.14 23.03 47.42
CA SER A 68 -33.76 22.03 48.36
C SER A 68 -35.27 21.64 48.38
N LYS A 69 -35.57 20.31 48.46
CA LYS A 69 -36.03 19.55 49.67
C LYS A 69 -36.44 18.06 49.40
N ASP A 70 -36.47 17.29 50.49
CA ASP A 70 -36.36 15.83 50.71
C ASP A 70 -37.61 14.93 50.54
N ALA A 71 -37.40 13.59 50.48
CA ALA A 71 -37.86 12.55 51.45
C ALA A 71 -38.28 11.16 50.86
N ALA A 72 -37.74 10.08 51.48
CA ALA A 72 -38.18 8.68 51.80
C ALA A 72 -39.45 8.04 51.14
N ALA A 73 -39.75 6.72 51.13
CA ALA A 73 -39.15 5.36 51.28
C ALA A 73 -40.35 4.36 51.19
N ASP A 74 -40.23 3.12 50.64
CA ASP A 74 -40.66 1.80 51.24
C ASP A 74 -40.91 0.60 50.25
N LYS A 75 -40.50 -0.59 50.74
CA LYS A 75 -41.00 -2.01 50.59
C LYS A 75 -40.99 -2.86 49.29
N LYS A 76 -40.49 -4.10 49.45
CA LYS A 76 -40.53 -5.32 48.59
C LYS A 76 -41.53 -6.37 49.13
N PRO A 77 -41.92 -7.42 48.36
CA PRO A 77 -41.42 -8.82 48.60
C PRO A 77 -41.26 -9.69 47.30
N VAL A 78 -40.18 -10.47 47.06
CA VAL A 78 -39.85 -11.92 47.34
C VAL A 78 -40.84 -12.96 46.77
N ALA A 79 -40.46 -13.83 45.79
CA ALA A 79 -40.06 -15.26 45.99
C ALA A 79 -39.35 -15.92 44.76
N LYS A 80 -38.56 -16.99 45.01
CA LYS A 80 -37.56 -17.75 44.19
C LYS A 80 -38.15 -19.08 43.59
N PRO A 81 -37.41 -20.12 43.07
CA PRO A 81 -35.97 -20.29 42.72
C PRO A 81 -35.56 -21.13 41.45
N LYS A 82 -34.27 -20.99 41.09
CA LYS A 82 -33.25 -21.99 40.63
C LYS A 82 -33.35 -22.71 39.26
N SER A 83 -32.40 -22.42 38.38
CA SER A 83 -31.37 -23.43 37.99
C SER A 83 -30.05 -22.75 37.65
N ASN A 84 -28.94 -23.40 38.02
CA ASN A 84 -27.62 -22.82 38.20
C ASN A 84 -26.65 -23.58 37.30
N ARG A 85 -25.88 -22.89 36.43
CA ARG A 85 -24.58 -23.37 35.95
C ARG A 85 -23.73 -22.19 35.46
N ASN A 86 -22.88 -21.74 36.38
CA ASN A 86 -21.78 -20.79 36.19
C ASN A 86 -20.77 -21.30 35.16
N PHE A 87 -20.46 -20.48 34.15
CA PHE A 87 -19.11 -20.42 33.59
C PHE A 87 -18.49 -19.09 34.01
N LYS A 88 -17.58 -19.21 34.97
CA LYS A 88 -16.81 -18.12 35.59
C LYS A 88 -15.84 -17.56 34.54
N LYS A 89 -16.19 -16.44 33.88
CA LYS A 89 -15.23 -15.60 33.16
C LYS A 89 -14.38 -14.89 34.22
N ASN A 90 -13.15 -15.33 34.45
CA ASN A 90 -12.16 -14.53 35.16
C ASN A 90 -10.79 -14.69 34.50
N GLY A 91 -10.33 -13.58 33.95
CA GLY A 91 -9.04 -13.40 33.29
C GLY A 91 -8.99 -11.99 32.69
N ALA A 92 -9.33 -10.98 33.50
CA ALA A 92 -9.13 -9.59 33.11
C ALA A 92 -7.63 -9.32 33.10
N ALA A 93 -7.05 -9.10 31.91
CA ALA A 93 -5.66 -8.69 31.78
C ALA A 93 -5.45 -7.32 32.47
N PRO A 94 -4.30 -7.09 33.13
CA PRO A 94 -4.01 -5.87 33.87
C PRO A 94 -3.61 -4.77 32.88
N ASN A 95 -4.60 -4.26 32.16
CA ASN A 95 -4.67 -2.97 31.48
C ASN A 95 -5.90 -3.08 30.57
N GLY A 96 -6.95 -2.31 30.87
CA GLY A 96 -8.26 -2.33 30.19
C GLY A 96 -8.27 -1.99 28.69
N LYS A 97 -7.14 -2.11 27.99
CA LYS A 97 -7.10 -2.10 26.53
C LYS A 97 -7.60 -3.47 26.04
N ARG A 98 -8.85 -3.49 25.55
CA ARG A 98 -9.35 -4.62 24.75
C ARG A 98 -8.28 -4.97 23.70
N PRO A 99 -7.95 -6.25 23.47
CA PRO A 99 -6.98 -6.61 22.44
C PRO A 99 -7.41 -5.94 21.13
N PHE A 100 -6.47 -5.23 20.50
CA PHE A 100 -6.73 -4.50 19.25
C PHE A 100 -7.20 -5.50 18.20
N ARG A 101 -8.50 -5.49 17.89
CA ARG A 101 -9.08 -6.38 16.87
C ARG A 101 -9.04 -5.63 15.55
N LEU A 102 -8.07 -6.00 14.73
CA LEU A 102 -7.95 -5.50 13.37
C LEU A 102 -9.01 -6.18 12.50
N TYR A 103 -9.96 -5.39 11.99
CA TYR A 103 -11.00 -5.87 11.09
C TYR A 103 -10.60 -5.54 9.65
N LEU A 104 -10.25 -6.56 8.87
CA LEU A 104 -10.09 -6.46 7.43
C LEU A 104 -11.37 -6.95 6.74
N LYS A 105 -11.80 -6.26 5.69
CA LYS A 105 -12.88 -6.77 4.82
C LYS A 105 -12.40 -8.08 4.20
N LYS A 106 -13.19 -9.15 4.35
CA LYS A 106 -12.85 -10.47 3.81
C LYS A 106 -12.70 -10.37 2.29
N GLN A 107 -11.63 -10.96 1.75
CA GLN A 107 -11.43 -11.07 0.32
C GLN A 107 -12.30 -12.20 -0.24
N GLU A 108 -12.87 -11.99 -1.41
CA GLU A 108 -13.71 -12.98 -2.09
C GLU A 108 -12.86 -13.91 -2.96
N VAL A 109 -13.28 -15.16 -3.05
CA VAL A 109 -12.76 -16.12 -4.02
C VAL A 109 -13.67 -16.04 -5.24
N VAL A 110 -13.12 -15.59 -6.36
CA VAL A 110 -13.83 -15.52 -7.64
C VAL A 110 -13.26 -16.61 -8.53
N ALA A 111 -14.15 -17.40 -9.15
CA ALA A 111 -13.72 -18.43 -10.10
C ALA A 111 -13.00 -17.79 -11.28
N ILE A 112 -11.90 -18.43 -11.70
CA ILE A 112 -11.10 -17.97 -12.83
C ILE A 112 -11.84 -18.36 -14.13
N PRO A 113 -12.07 -17.41 -15.05
CA PRO A 113 -12.64 -17.71 -16.38
C PRO A 113 -11.75 -18.69 -17.15
N SER A 114 -12.36 -19.57 -17.95
CA SER A 114 -11.63 -20.63 -18.69
C SER A 114 -10.71 -20.11 -19.79
N ASP A 115 -11.00 -18.91 -20.30
CA ASP A 115 -10.23 -18.19 -21.32
C ASP A 115 -9.03 -17.43 -20.75
N LEU A 116 -8.97 -17.23 -19.42
CA LEU A 116 -7.86 -16.52 -18.80
C LEU A 116 -6.62 -17.42 -18.71
N LYS A 117 -5.51 -16.97 -19.29
CA LYS A 117 -4.21 -17.65 -19.16
C LYS A 117 -3.74 -17.64 -17.70
N THR A 118 -3.35 -18.80 -17.21
CA THR A 118 -2.89 -18.99 -15.84
C THR A 118 -1.62 -19.83 -15.80
N ARG A 119 -0.81 -19.59 -14.77
CA ARG A 119 0.30 -20.44 -14.38
C ARG A 119 -0.04 -21.17 -13.09
N GLU A 120 0.43 -22.40 -12.97
CA GLU A 120 0.27 -23.20 -11.76
C GLU A 120 1.54 -23.16 -10.92
N LEU A 121 1.39 -22.86 -9.62
CA LEU A 121 2.50 -22.83 -8.67
C LEU A 121 2.27 -23.89 -7.60
N SER A 122 3.05 -24.97 -7.61
CA SER A 122 2.96 -26.04 -6.61
C SER A 122 3.27 -25.51 -5.22
N ILE A 123 2.35 -25.74 -4.29
CA ILE A 123 2.49 -25.27 -2.91
C ILE A 123 3.28 -26.29 -2.11
N SER A 124 4.46 -25.89 -1.64
CA SER A 124 5.21 -26.69 -0.67
C SER A 124 6.11 -25.82 0.22
N PRO A 125 6.46 -26.26 1.45
CA PRO A 125 7.33 -25.52 2.35
C PRO A 125 8.68 -25.14 1.73
N GLU A 126 9.26 -26.01 0.91
CA GLU A 126 10.52 -25.78 0.22
C GLU A 126 10.38 -24.84 -0.99
N ASN A 127 9.18 -24.73 -1.57
CA ASN A 127 8.89 -23.86 -2.70
C ASN A 127 8.28 -22.51 -2.29
N VAL A 128 8.28 -22.17 -1.00
CA VAL A 128 7.71 -20.92 -0.49
C VAL A 128 8.77 -20.11 0.24
N LEU A 129 8.78 -18.79 0.01
CA LEU A 129 9.61 -17.84 0.77
C LEU A 129 8.70 -16.80 1.44
N PHE A 130 8.68 -16.80 2.77
CA PHE A 130 7.94 -15.81 3.55
C PHE A 130 8.79 -14.56 3.79
N PHE A 131 8.21 -13.39 3.62
CA PHE A 131 8.86 -12.13 3.96
C PHE A 131 7.90 -11.15 4.64
N SER A 132 8.46 -10.29 5.50
CA SER A 132 7.71 -9.25 6.20
C SER A 132 8.61 -8.15 6.73
N GLY A 133 8.00 -7.03 7.13
CA GLY A 133 8.70 -5.92 7.77
C GLY A 133 9.50 -5.02 6.81
N PRO A 134 10.04 -3.91 7.35
CA PRO A 134 10.82 -2.95 6.56
C PRO A 134 12.26 -3.39 6.28
N GLY A 135 12.82 -4.30 7.06
CA GLY A 135 14.21 -4.76 6.89
C GLY A 135 14.42 -5.79 5.77
N ASN A 136 13.34 -6.33 5.20
CA ASN A 136 13.43 -7.34 4.16
C ASN A 136 13.47 -6.70 2.76
N TYR A 137 14.46 -7.06 1.94
CA TYR A 137 14.68 -6.46 0.62
C TYR A 137 13.52 -6.67 -0.37
N LEU A 138 12.62 -7.64 -0.16
CA LEU A 138 11.41 -7.83 -0.98
C LEU A 138 10.28 -6.85 -0.60
N SER A 139 10.39 -6.19 0.55
CA SER A 139 9.39 -5.24 1.04
C SER A 139 9.42 -3.92 0.28
N ALA A 140 8.24 -3.34 0.05
CA ALA A 140 8.11 -1.96 -0.44
C ALA A 140 8.62 -0.92 0.58
N LEU A 141 8.68 -1.30 1.86
CA LEU A 141 9.19 -0.47 2.95
C LEU A 141 10.72 -0.54 3.09
N TYR A 142 11.40 -1.38 2.31
CA TYR A 142 12.85 -1.46 2.36
C TYR A 142 13.49 -0.17 1.85
N PRO A 143 14.45 0.42 2.59
CA PRO A 143 15.14 1.64 2.16
C PRO A 143 15.99 1.34 0.93
N SER A 144 15.57 1.83 -0.22
CA SER A 144 16.23 1.63 -1.51
C SER A 144 15.94 2.85 -2.35
N LYS A 145 16.98 3.60 -2.69
CA LYS A 145 16.83 4.77 -3.53
C LYS A 145 16.37 4.35 -4.92
N LEU A 146 15.47 5.15 -5.50
CA LEU A 146 14.97 4.97 -6.85
C LEU A 146 14.77 6.34 -7.50
N VAL A 147 15.08 6.40 -8.79
CA VAL A 147 14.92 7.58 -9.62
C VAL A 147 13.81 7.29 -10.63
N VAL A 148 12.71 8.03 -10.57
CA VAL A 148 11.59 7.90 -11.52
C VAL A 148 11.29 9.26 -12.10
N ASP A 149 11.26 9.36 -13.43
CA ASP A 149 11.01 10.62 -14.15
C ASP A 149 11.91 11.76 -13.65
N GLY A 150 13.18 11.45 -13.34
CA GLY A 150 14.17 12.40 -12.79
C GLY A 150 13.96 12.79 -11.32
N ASN A 151 13.04 12.16 -10.59
CA ASN A 151 12.81 12.39 -9.17
C ASN A 151 13.39 11.26 -8.31
N GLU A 152 14.16 11.63 -7.29
CA GLU A 152 14.68 10.69 -6.30
C GLU A 152 13.65 10.42 -5.19
N TYR A 153 13.51 9.14 -4.83
CA TYR A 153 12.72 8.67 -3.70
C TYR A 153 13.55 7.68 -2.86
N ASN A 154 13.41 7.72 -1.53
CA ASN A 154 14.20 6.90 -0.62
C ASN A 154 13.72 5.44 -0.48
N SER A 155 12.51 5.13 -0.97
CA SER A 155 11.98 3.77 -1.06
C SER A 155 10.82 3.69 -2.02
N VAL A 156 10.42 2.47 -2.38
CA VAL A 156 9.20 2.18 -3.15
C VAL A 156 7.96 2.78 -2.48
N GLU A 157 7.87 2.71 -1.14
CA GLU A 157 6.78 3.34 -0.39
C GLU A 157 6.72 4.86 -0.59
N HIS A 158 7.86 5.55 -0.69
CA HIS A 158 7.89 7.01 -0.92
C HIS A 158 7.23 7.35 -2.25
N TYR A 159 7.62 6.64 -3.32
CA TYR A 159 7.02 6.83 -4.64
C TYR A 159 5.53 6.48 -4.64
N TYR A 160 5.17 5.32 -4.09
CA TYR A 160 3.80 4.84 -4.04
C TYR A 160 2.87 5.84 -3.33
N GLN A 161 3.28 6.38 -2.18
CA GLN A 161 2.49 7.36 -1.45
C GLN A 161 2.47 8.73 -2.13
N ALA A 162 3.55 9.15 -2.80
CA ALA A 162 3.57 10.37 -3.60
C ALA A 162 2.58 10.29 -4.77
N CYS A 163 2.56 9.19 -5.53
CA CYS A 163 1.57 8.95 -6.58
C CYS A 163 0.14 8.94 -6.04
N LYS A 164 -0.05 8.34 -4.85
CA LYS A 164 -1.34 8.31 -4.18
C LYS A 164 -1.86 9.72 -3.85
N LEU A 165 -1.03 10.57 -3.25
CA LEU A 165 -1.41 11.95 -2.94
C LEU A 165 -1.59 12.80 -4.19
N TYR A 166 -0.75 12.60 -5.20
CA TYR A 166 -0.86 13.28 -6.48
C TYR A 166 -2.23 13.03 -7.13
N THR A 167 -2.66 11.76 -7.15
CA THR A 167 -3.90 11.33 -7.80
C THR A 167 -5.14 11.73 -7.01
N LEU A 168 -5.09 11.63 -5.67
CA LEU A 168 -6.24 11.86 -4.81
C LEU A 168 -6.42 13.31 -4.35
N ILE A 169 -5.37 14.13 -4.42
CA ILE A 169 -5.40 15.52 -3.97
C ILE A 169 -4.84 16.41 -5.07
N ASN A 170 -3.51 16.53 -5.16
CA ASN A 170 -2.79 17.37 -6.12
C ASN A 170 -1.27 17.17 -5.99
N LYS A 171 -0.54 17.89 -6.84
CA LYS A 171 0.92 17.87 -6.88
C LYS A 171 1.57 18.45 -5.62
N GLU A 172 0.99 19.47 -5.03
CA GLU A 172 1.52 20.14 -3.83
C GLU A 172 1.56 19.17 -2.65
N ALA A 173 0.47 18.42 -2.42
CA ALA A 173 0.39 17.40 -1.39
C ALA A 173 1.42 16.27 -1.59
N ALA A 174 1.67 15.87 -2.84
CA ALA A 174 2.70 14.88 -3.14
C ALA A 174 4.13 15.39 -2.85
N ALA A 175 4.39 16.68 -3.07
CA ALA A 175 5.68 17.30 -2.79
C ALA A 175 5.98 17.42 -1.29
N GLU A 176 4.95 17.60 -0.45
CA GLU A 176 5.09 17.66 1.02
C GLU A 176 5.69 16.37 1.62
N LEU A 177 5.54 15.22 0.95
CA LEU A 177 6.10 13.94 1.41
C LEU A 177 7.62 13.83 1.29
N LYS A 178 8.29 14.66 0.47
CA LYS A 178 9.76 14.61 0.34
C LYS A 178 10.51 14.90 1.65
N ALA A 179 9.84 15.48 2.65
CA ALA A 179 10.44 15.81 3.94
C ALA A 179 10.55 14.63 4.92
N ALA A 180 9.83 13.52 4.69
CA ALA A 180 9.86 12.38 5.60
C ALA A 180 11.12 11.53 5.41
N ALA A 181 11.75 11.15 6.53
CA ALA A 181 13.04 10.45 6.51
C ALA A 181 12.86 8.94 6.29
N THR A 182 11.76 8.37 6.78
CA THR A 182 11.56 6.91 6.75
C THR A 182 10.29 6.48 5.97
N PRO A 183 10.31 5.28 5.36
CA PRO A 183 9.14 4.74 4.66
C PRO A 183 7.88 4.63 5.54
N ILE A 184 8.08 4.35 6.84
CA ILE A 184 6.99 4.25 7.82
C ILE A 184 6.39 5.63 8.10
N GLU A 185 7.22 6.66 8.23
CA GLU A 185 6.77 8.05 8.40
C GLU A 185 5.96 8.53 7.20
N VAL A 186 6.43 8.28 5.97
CA VAL A 186 5.68 8.65 4.76
C VAL A 186 4.29 8.02 4.73
N LYS A 187 4.19 6.74 5.06
CA LYS A 187 2.91 6.03 5.11
C LYS A 187 1.97 6.65 6.15
N LYS A 188 2.50 7.05 7.31
CA LYS A 188 1.73 7.72 8.36
C LYS A 188 1.31 9.13 7.94
N ALA A 189 2.24 9.94 7.45
CA ALA A 189 1.98 11.30 6.97
C ALA A 189 0.91 11.31 5.87
N THR A 190 1.01 10.40 4.91
CA THR A 190 0.01 10.26 3.84
C THR A 190 -1.37 9.95 4.38
N LYS A 191 -1.47 9.04 5.36
CA LYS A 191 -2.74 8.73 6.03
C LYS A 191 -3.33 9.96 6.72
N ASP A 192 -2.49 10.75 7.38
CA ASP A 192 -2.91 11.97 8.09
C ASP A 192 -3.33 13.08 7.12
N ILE A 193 -2.63 13.24 5.98
CA ILE A 193 -2.98 14.20 4.92
C ILE A 193 -4.32 13.85 4.26
N LEU A 194 -4.54 12.57 3.95
CA LEU A 194 -5.80 12.12 3.32
C LEU A 194 -7.00 12.28 4.26
N LYS A 195 -6.77 12.24 5.58
CA LYS A 195 -7.83 12.31 6.59
C LYS A 195 -8.56 13.66 6.49
N GLY A 196 -9.86 13.61 6.19
CA GLY A 196 -10.70 14.80 6.07
C GLY A 196 -10.58 15.55 4.74
N LYS A 197 -9.62 15.19 3.87
CA LYS A 197 -9.50 15.74 2.52
C LYS A 197 -10.08 14.83 1.44
N VAL A 198 -10.02 13.51 1.65
CA VAL A 198 -10.43 12.50 0.67
C VAL A 198 -11.35 11.47 1.31
N THR A 199 -12.39 11.05 0.59
CA THR A 199 -13.33 10.05 1.09
C THR A 199 -12.69 8.66 1.14
N SER A 200 -13.13 7.82 2.07
CA SER A 200 -12.68 6.41 2.16
C SER A 200 -12.97 5.63 0.87
N GLN A 201 -14.05 6.00 0.16
CA GLN A 201 -14.42 5.40 -1.11
C GLN A 201 -13.39 5.73 -2.20
N ALA A 202 -13.02 7.01 -2.39
CA ALA A 202 -12.03 7.41 -3.37
C ALA A 202 -10.66 6.74 -3.12
N VAL A 203 -10.25 6.61 -1.85
CA VAL A 203 -9.04 5.87 -1.47
C VAL A 203 -9.15 4.38 -1.86
N SER A 204 -10.32 3.77 -1.68
CA SER A 204 -10.55 2.37 -2.06
C SER A 204 -10.56 2.20 -3.57
N GLU A 205 -11.15 3.12 -4.32
CA GLU A 205 -11.19 3.11 -5.79
C GLU A 205 -9.78 3.22 -6.36
N TRP A 206 -8.97 4.17 -5.85
CA TRP A 206 -7.55 4.28 -6.22
C TRP A 206 -6.77 3.01 -5.88
N LYS A 207 -7.06 2.39 -4.72
CA LYS A 207 -6.44 1.10 -4.36
C LYS A 207 -6.78 0.00 -5.37
N MET A 208 -8.01 -0.05 -5.87
CA MET A 208 -8.43 -1.08 -6.83
C MET A 208 -7.92 -0.80 -8.25
N LYS A 209 -7.89 0.47 -8.68
CA LYS A 209 -7.59 0.86 -10.07
C LYS A 209 -6.10 1.08 -10.32
N ASP A 210 -5.46 1.91 -9.50
CA ASP A 210 -4.15 2.48 -9.84
C ASP A 210 -3.02 1.84 -9.03
N SER A 211 -3.30 1.47 -7.77
CA SER A 211 -2.26 1.13 -6.81
C SER A 211 -1.40 -0.08 -7.21
N PHE A 212 -1.99 -1.04 -7.92
CA PHE A 212 -1.29 -2.22 -8.40
C PHE A 212 -0.25 -1.85 -9.47
N ALA A 213 -0.65 -1.08 -10.49
CA ALA A 213 0.24 -0.65 -11.57
C ALA A 213 1.36 0.25 -11.04
N VAL A 214 1.02 1.21 -10.16
CA VAL A 214 2.00 2.09 -9.50
C VAL A 214 3.02 1.27 -8.71
N LEU A 215 2.57 0.28 -7.93
CA LEU A 215 3.47 -0.54 -7.12
C LEU A 215 4.33 -1.46 -7.97
N LYS A 216 3.76 -2.10 -9.00
CA LYS A 216 4.53 -2.94 -9.95
C LYS A 216 5.65 -2.13 -10.57
N TYR A 217 5.33 -0.96 -11.12
CA TYR A 217 6.31 -0.09 -11.75
C TYR A 217 7.44 0.31 -10.79
N ALA A 218 7.11 0.74 -9.57
CA ALA A 218 8.11 1.14 -8.58
C ALA A 218 9.00 -0.03 -8.13
N ILE A 219 8.43 -1.24 -8.01
CA ILE A 219 9.18 -2.45 -7.72
C ILE A 219 10.12 -2.79 -8.88
N THR A 220 9.66 -2.72 -10.13
CA THR A 220 10.52 -2.90 -11.31
C THR A 220 11.69 -1.93 -11.27
N GLN A 221 11.45 -0.63 -11.06
CA GLN A 221 12.49 0.38 -10.98
C GLN A 221 13.50 0.11 -9.85
N LYS A 222 13.01 -0.30 -8.67
CA LYS A 222 13.88 -0.71 -7.55
C LYS A 222 14.86 -1.80 -7.96
N PHE A 223 14.40 -2.86 -8.61
CA PHE A 223 15.26 -3.99 -8.97
C PHE A 223 16.08 -3.74 -10.24
N VAL A 224 15.61 -2.93 -11.19
CA VAL A 224 16.41 -2.53 -12.36
C VAL A 224 17.57 -1.62 -11.97
N GLN A 225 17.35 -0.68 -11.04
CA GLN A 225 18.36 0.32 -10.68
C GLN A 225 19.36 -0.18 -9.62
N ASN A 226 19.06 -1.26 -8.90
CA ASN A 226 19.90 -1.79 -7.83
C ASN A 226 20.32 -3.23 -8.15
N GLU A 227 21.49 -3.40 -8.79
CA GLU A 227 21.95 -4.70 -9.28
C GLU A 227 22.10 -5.76 -8.16
N GLU A 228 22.58 -5.37 -6.98
CA GLU A 228 22.65 -6.31 -5.83
C GLU A 228 21.27 -6.84 -5.44
N LEU A 229 20.24 -5.98 -5.43
CA LEU A 229 18.88 -6.40 -5.10
C LEU A 229 18.28 -7.24 -6.22
N LYS A 230 18.61 -6.92 -7.48
CA LYS A 230 18.22 -7.70 -8.66
C LYS A 230 18.69 -9.14 -8.54
N LEU A 231 19.97 -9.33 -8.24
CA LEU A 231 20.57 -10.66 -8.05
C LEU A 231 19.87 -11.42 -6.93
N LYS A 232 19.65 -10.80 -5.77
CA LYS A 232 18.90 -11.40 -4.66
C LYS A 232 17.48 -11.82 -5.05
N LEU A 233 16.79 -11.03 -5.88
CA LEU A 233 15.47 -11.40 -6.38
C LEU A 233 15.54 -12.60 -7.35
N LEU A 234 16.51 -12.63 -8.25
CA LEU A 234 16.71 -13.73 -9.20
C LEU A 234 17.06 -15.05 -8.49
N GLU A 235 17.89 -14.98 -7.44
CA GLU A 235 18.28 -16.09 -6.56
C GLU A 235 17.10 -16.74 -5.84
N THR A 236 15.95 -16.06 -5.72
CA THR A 236 14.74 -16.69 -5.17
C THR A 236 14.20 -17.84 -6.02
N GLY A 237 14.75 -18.07 -7.22
CA GLY A 237 14.39 -19.20 -8.08
C GLY A 237 12.92 -19.14 -8.47
N ASP A 238 12.22 -20.27 -8.49
CA ASP A 238 10.79 -20.32 -8.80
C ASP A 238 9.90 -20.33 -7.56
N LYS A 239 10.48 -19.98 -6.39
CA LYS A 239 9.74 -19.96 -5.13
C LYS A 239 8.59 -18.97 -5.18
N ILE A 240 7.50 -19.35 -4.53
CA ILE A 240 6.34 -18.52 -4.27
C ILE A 240 6.70 -17.51 -3.18
N LEU A 241 6.70 -16.22 -3.54
CA LEU A 241 7.02 -15.14 -2.61
C LEU A 241 5.75 -14.73 -1.86
N ILE A 242 5.76 -14.84 -0.53
CA ILE A 242 4.59 -14.61 0.31
C ILE A 242 4.84 -13.50 1.32
N GLN A 243 4.15 -12.37 1.16
CA GLN A 243 4.21 -11.29 2.13
C GLN A 243 3.28 -11.59 3.31
N THR A 244 3.85 -11.77 4.50
CA THR A 244 3.10 -12.07 5.72
C THR A 244 2.86 -10.79 6.53
N TYR A 245 1.63 -10.27 6.52
CA TYR A 245 1.24 -9.13 7.33
C TYR A 245 -0.24 -9.21 7.70
N ILE A 246 -0.53 -9.12 9.00
CA ILE A 246 -1.90 -9.25 9.55
C ILE A 246 -2.78 -8.05 9.15
N GLY A 247 -2.18 -6.90 8.83
CA GLY A 247 -2.92 -5.66 8.55
C GLY A 247 -3.17 -5.34 7.09
N ASP A 248 -2.87 -6.26 6.18
CA ASP A 248 -3.18 -6.09 4.76
C ASP A 248 -3.48 -7.45 4.12
N ASN A 249 -4.67 -7.57 3.54
CA ASN A 249 -5.09 -8.75 2.79
C ASN A 249 -5.19 -8.49 1.28
N PHE A 250 -4.73 -7.32 0.83
CA PHE A 250 -4.64 -6.99 -0.59
C PHE A 250 -3.23 -7.28 -1.13
N PHE A 251 -2.21 -6.57 -0.63
CA PHE A 251 -0.82 -6.79 -1.04
C PHE A 251 -0.16 -7.95 -0.31
N ALA A 252 -0.62 -8.24 0.91
CA ALA A 252 -0.17 -9.35 1.74
C ALA A 252 -1.29 -10.39 1.96
N VAL A 253 -0.98 -11.42 2.74
CA VAL A 253 -1.87 -12.57 3.01
C VAL A 253 -2.88 -12.35 4.15
N GLY A 254 -2.93 -11.16 4.76
CA GLY A 254 -3.81 -10.88 5.90
C GLY A 254 -3.47 -11.67 7.18
N ALA A 255 -2.34 -12.39 7.21
CA ALA A 255 -1.96 -13.27 8.31
C ALA A 255 -0.46 -13.20 8.62
N GLY A 256 -0.09 -13.62 9.82
CA GLY A 256 1.31 -13.73 10.25
C GLY A 256 1.97 -15.03 9.78
N ALA A 257 3.30 -15.04 9.69
CA ALA A 257 4.07 -16.14 9.12
C ALA A 257 3.73 -17.53 9.70
N LYS A 258 3.53 -17.65 11.02
CA LYS A 258 3.15 -18.91 11.67
C LYS A 258 1.79 -19.46 11.19
N TYR A 259 0.80 -18.58 10.99
CA TYR A 259 -0.50 -19.01 10.48
C TYR A 259 -0.38 -19.40 9.01
N THR A 260 0.34 -18.59 8.23
CA THR A 260 0.54 -18.85 6.80
C THR A 260 1.35 -20.12 6.56
N SER A 261 2.32 -20.46 7.41
CA SER A 261 3.07 -21.73 7.28
C SER A 261 2.17 -22.95 7.51
N VAL A 262 1.27 -22.90 8.50
CA VAL A 262 0.26 -23.95 8.73
C VAL A 262 -0.69 -24.05 7.53
N TRP A 263 -1.06 -22.91 6.95
CA TRP A 263 -1.84 -22.88 5.71
C TRP A 263 -1.09 -23.61 4.58
N VAL A 264 0.19 -23.32 4.36
CA VAL A 264 1.01 -24.00 3.33
C VAL A 264 1.06 -25.51 3.56
N THR A 265 1.29 -25.98 4.79
CA THR A 265 1.31 -27.42 5.11
C THR A 265 -0.02 -28.10 4.82
N ARG A 266 -1.15 -27.42 4.99
CA ARG A 266 -2.48 -27.97 4.67
C ARG A 266 -2.77 -28.07 3.17
N HIS A 267 -1.96 -27.42 2.32
CA HIS A 267 -2.17 -27.31 0.88
C HIS A 267 -1.00 -27.93 0.07
N LEU A 268 -0.17 -28.78 0.69
CA LEU A 268 1.02 -29.44 0.11
C LEU A 268 0.82 -30.09 -1.27
N ASN A 269 -0.39 -30.60 -1.54
CA ASN A 269 -0.71 -31.32 -2.77
C ASN A 269 -1.61 -30.49 -3.70
N GLN A 270 -1.60 -29.16 -3.55
CA GLN A 270 -2.38 -28.24 -4.35
C GLN A 270 -1.47 -27.27 -5.10
N SER A 271 -1.94 -26.76 -6.23
CA SER A 271 -1.30 -25.68 -6.97
C SER A 271 -2.10 -24.38 -6.83
N LEU A 272 -1.40 -23.25 -6.70
CA LEU A 272 -2.00 -21.94 -6.88
C LEU A 272 -2.13 -21.70 -8.39
N LYS A 273 -3.36 -21.63 -8.89
CA LYS A 273 -3.63 -21.10 -10.22
C LYS A 273 -3.64 -19.58 -10.13
N VAL A 274 -2.64 -18.93 -10.74
CA VAL A 274 -2.54 -17.47 -10.77
C VAL A 274 -2.60 -16.99 -12.21
N PRO A 275 -3.27 -15.86 -12.52
CA PRO A 275 -3.19 -15.25 -13.83
C PRO A 275 -1.74 -14.93 -14.23
N GLU A 276 -1.40 -15.14 -15.50
CA GLU A 276 -0.08 -14.76 -16.05
C GLU A 276 0.10 -13.24 -16.07
N GLU A 277 -0.97 -12.51 -16.34
CA GLU A 277 -1.01 -11.06 -16.30
C GLU A 277 -2.12 -10.59 -15.37
N VAL A 278 -1.82 -9.57 -14.56
CA VAL A 278 -2.78 -8.98 -13.63
C VAL A 278 -2.93 -7.50 -13.87
N SER A 279 -4.18 -7.06 -14.02
CA SER A 279 -4.64 -5.68 -14.14
C SER A 279 -5.70 -5.39 -13.08
N ALA A 280 -6.19 -4.15 -13.03
CA ALA A 280 -7.28 -3.76 -12.12
C ALA A 280 -8.55 -4.61 -12.30
N GLU A 281 -8.85 -5.06 -13.52
CA GLU A 281 -10.09 -5.75 -13.87
C GLU A 281 -10.08 -7.23 -13.47
N ASN A 282 -8.91 -7.86 -13.60
CA ASN A 282 -8.74 -9.30 -13.39
C ASN A 282 -8.09 -9.63 -12.04
N PHE A 283 -7.66 -8.61 -11.26
CA PHE A 283 -7.10 -8.74 -9.91
C PHE A 283 -7.92 -9.65 -8.99
N LYS A 284 -9.26 -9.59 -9.12
CA LYS A 284 -10.20 -10.40 -8.34
C LYS A 284 -9.95 -11.91 -8.47
N TYR A 285 -9.34 -12.35 -9.57
CA TYR A 285 -9.00 -13.75 -9.86
C TYR A 285 -7.70 -14.23 -9.22
N LEU A 286 -6.92 -13.35 -8.57
CA LEU A 286 -5.80 -13.81 -7.75
C LEU A 286 -6.32 -14.76 -6.65
N PRO A 287 -5.67 -15.92 -6.44
CA PRO A 287 -6.11 -16.87 -5.43
C PRO A 287 -5.91 -16.29 -4.02
N LEU A 288 -6.64 -16.85 -3.06
CA LEU A 288 -6.40 -16.55 -1.67
C LEU A 288 -5.26 -17.42 -1.14
N VAL A 289 -4.30 -16.76 -0.50
CA VAL A 289 -3.26 -17.37 0.31
C VAL A 289 -3.52 -16.93 1.74
N ALA A 290 -3.84 -17.88 2.63
CA ALA A 290 -4.41 -17.59 3.94
C ALA A 290 -5.67 -16.70 3.85
N GLU A 291 -5.60 -15.43 4.22
CA GLU A 291 -6.75 -14.51 4.28
C GLU A 291 -6.71 -13.40 3.20
N GLY A 292 -5.70 -13.40 2.33
CA GLY A 292 -5.44 -12.30 1.39
C GLY A 292 -4.95 -12.73 0.01
N LYS A 293 -4.87 -11.74 -0.89
CA LYS A 293 -4.54 -11.92 -2.32
C LYS A 293 -3.04 -11.96 -2.60
N ASN A 294 -2.19 -11.60 -1.63
CA ASN A 294 -0.72 -11.61 -1.75
C ASN A 294 -0.21 -10.90 -3.03
N ALA A 295 -0.83 -9.77 -3.38
CA ALA A 295 -0.55 -9.11 -4.66
C ALA A 295 0.91 -8.65 -4.81
N LEU A 296 1.58 -8.25 -3.72
CA LEU A 296 3.01 -7.90 -3.78
C LEU A 296 3.87 -9.13 -4.10
N GLY A 297 3.53 -10.28 -3.53
CA GLY A 297 4.20 -11.54 -3.86
C GLY A 297 4.09 -11.86 -5.36
N TRP A 298 2.89 -11.71 -5.93
CA TRP A 298 2.69 -11.88 -7.38
C TRP A 298 3.51 -10.87 -8.19
N ILE A 299 3.50 -9.58 -7.81
CA ILE A 299 4.27 -8.52 -8.48
C ILE A 299 5.75 -8.87 -8.51
N LEU A 300 6.33 -9.28 -7.37
CA LEU A 300 7.74 -9.64 -7.28
C LEU A 300 8.10 -10.83 -8.17
N MET A 301 7.24 -11.86 -8.22
CA MET A 301 7.42 -13.01 -9.11
C MET A 301 7.34 -12.62 -10.58
N GLN A 302 6.45 -11.69 -10.93
CA GLN A 302 6.33 -11.17 -12.29
C GLN A 302 7.56 -10.37 -12.70
N VAL A 303 7.99 -9.42 -11.87
CA VAL A 303 9.20 -8.62 -12.11
C VAL A 303 10.44 -9.51 -12.20
N ARG A 304 10.53 -10.55 -11.36
CA ARG A 304 11.59 -11.57 -11.45
C ARG A 304 11.63 -12.25 -12.82
N GLN A 305 10.47 -12.63 -13.37
CA GLN A 305 10.40 -13.25 -14.70
C GLN A 305 10.82 -12.26 -15.81
N GLU A 306 10.30 -11.03 -15.77
CA GLU A 306 10.67 -9.97 -16.72
C GLU A 306 12.18 -9.70 -16.73
N LEU A 307 12.81 -9.66 -15.55
CA LEU A 307 14.26 -9.46 -15.41
C LEU A 307 15.09 -10.65 -15.91
N ARG A 308 14.58 -11.89 -15.79
CA ARG A 308 15.24 -13.07 -16.38
C ARG A 308 15.26 -12.99 -17.89
N SER A 309 14.13 -12.64 -18.51
CA SER A 309 14.02 -12.54 -19.96
C SER A 309 14.93 -11.46 -20.56
N GLN A 310 15.26 -10.41 -19.80
CA GLN A 310 16.19 -9.35 -20.22
C GLN A 310 17.67 -9.73 -20.05
N SER A 311 17.96 -10.77 -19.28
CA SER A 311 19.32 -11.22 -18.98
C SER A 311 19.75 -12.42 -19.85
N GLN A 312 18.86 -12.92 -20.71
CA GLN A 312 19.09 -13.97 -21.70
C GLN A 312 19.33 -13.37 -23.08
#